data_AF-A0A1E5PH95-F1
#
_entry.id   AF-A0A1E5PH95-F1
#
_cell.length_a   1.000
_cell.length_b   1.000
_cell.length_c   1.000
_cell.angle_alpha   90.00
_cell.angle_beta   90.00
_cell.angle_gamma   90.00
#
_symmetry.space_group_name_H-M   'P 1'
#
loop_
_entity.id
_entity.type
_entity.pdbx_description
1 polymer ?
#
loop_
_entity_poly.entity_id
_entity_poly.type
_entity_poly.pdbx_seq_one_letter_code
_entity_poly.pdbx_strand_id
1 'polypeptide(L)'
;MSKNREDRESVAEREQMRKAVDFQAKIEGLAVLTGEGKHRIEMGKLRELVSAEPEQCVAACRAYVGMAVDRISTWQAYAQFAIAISWAYRAEFEDDTLMVWVADELEASGVDVPAPALSAPVCKSDGPAAGRTEVEHLEVASELLASCDIYPFVVRYSHHALGSGPDEIVRLRQMRGSLVISFDVPQHDPREVWEVPEVRAYVTKLADRLPYLPYYFYPDPKYAMAQVWICCLAPPSAWTGKHLDLMDEVVLVRMAHTMNSLQVLAQLLGDDPEEVRQSVFASLPADFTAIAASVAQQIADLDDEGTPEEHA
;
A
#
# COMPACT_ATOMS: atom_id res chain seq x y z
N MET A 1 -11.40 -44.05 -35.04
CA MET A 1 -10.77 -42.71 -34.90
C MET A 1 -10.76 -42.17 -33.46
N SER A 2 -11.51 -42.73 -32.50
CA SER A 2 -11.50 -42.27 -31.09
C SER A 2 -10.20 -42.56 -30.33
N LYS A 3 -9.55 -43.71 -30.60
CA LYS A 3 -8.38 -44.18 -29.84
C LYS A 3 -7.12 -43.31 -29.99
N ASN A 4 -6.94 -42.66 -31.14
CA ASN A 4 -5.79 -41.78 -31.39
C ASN A 4 -5.92 -40.40 -30.74
N ARG A 5 -7.12 -40.02 -30.26
CA ARG A 5 -7.34 -38.73 -29.58
C ARG A 5 -7.02 -38.86 -28.08
N GLU A 6 -7.46 -39.95 -27.45
CA GLU A 6 -7.15 -40.27 -26.04
C GLU A 6 -5.64 -40.42 -25.82
N ASP A 7 -4.93 -41.09 -26.72
CA ASP A 7 -3.47 -41.25 -26.59
C ASP A 7 -2.71 -39.91 -26.70
N ARG A 8 -3.20 -38.95 -27.49
CA ARG A 8 -2.56 -37.64 -27.67
C ARG A 8 -2.80 -36.69 -26.50
N GLU A 9 -4.03 -36.67 -25.97
CA GLU A 9 -4.39 -35.90 -24.78
C GLU A 9 -3.55 -36.37 -23.58
N SER A 10 -3.35 -37.70 -23.44
CA SER A 10 -2.51 -38.27 -22.36
C SER A 10 -1.03 -37.88 -22.41
N VAL A 11 -0.48 -37.59 -23.60
CA VAL A 11 0.95 -37.22 -23.75
C VAL A 11 1.16 -35.74 -23.42
N ALA A 12 0.26 -34.88 -23.87
CA ALA A 12 0.33 -33.44 -23.60
C ALA A 12 0.19 -33.13 -22.10
N GLU A 13 -0.76 -33.79 -21.43
CA GLU A 13 -0.96 -33.65 -19.98
C GLU A 13 0.28 -34.07 -19.18
N ARG A 14 0.90 -35.20 -19.56
CA ARG A 14 2.14 -35.66 -18.92
C ARG A 14 3.30 -34.70 -19.12
N GLU A 15 3.40 -34.09 -20.30
CA GLU A 15 4.44 -33.10 -20.57
C GLU A 15 4.21 -31.81 -19.77
N GLN A 16 2.97 -31.33 -19.69
CA GLN A 16 2.61 -30.14 -18.93
C GLN A 16 2.85 -30.36 -17.43
N MET A 17 2.49 -31.53 -16.91
CA MET A 17 2.75 -31.91 -15.51
C MET A 17 4.25 -32.00 -15.24
N ARG A 18 5.06 -32.54 -16.16
CA ARG A 18 6.52 -32.53 -16.02
C ARG A 18 7.08 -31.11 -15.93
N LYS A 19 6.63 -30.22 -16.81
CA LYS A 19 7.07 -28.80 -16.80
C LYS A 19 6.69 -28.09 -15.51
N ALA A 20 5.51 -28.36 -14.96
CA ALA A 20 5.09 -27.79 -13.68
C ALA A 20 5.97 -28.28 -12.51
N VAL A 21 6.32 -29.58 -12.49
CA VAL A 21 7.23 -30.15 -11.48
C VAL A 21 8.64 -29.56 -11.63
N ASP A 22 9.14 -29.42 -12.86
CA ASP A 22 10.44 -28.80 -13.12
C ASP A 22 10.46 -27.33 -12.66
N PHE A 23 9.35 -26.60 -12.83
CA PHE A 23 9.21 -25.21 -12.37
C PHE A 23 9.15 -25.11 -10.83
N GLN A 24 8.41 -26.00 -10.17
CA GLN A 24 8.39 -26.09 -8.71
C GLN A 24 9.79 -26.33 -8.13
N ALA A 25 10.55 -27.25 -8.72
CA ALA A 25 11.94 -27.51 -8.32
C ALA A 25 12.84 -26.28 -8.47
N LYS A 26 12.63 -25.44 -9.50
CA LYS A 26 13.35 -24.18 -9.65
C LYS A 26 13.00 -23.18 -8.54
N ILE A 27 11.72 -23.05 -8.18
CA ILE A 27 11.29 -22.16 -7.09
C ILE A 27 11.87 -22.61 -5.75
N GLU A 28 11.78 -23.91 -5.46
CA GLU A 28 12.35 -24.48 -4.23
C GLU A 28 13.87 -24.30 -4.19
N GLY A 29 14.55 -24.39 -5.34
CA GLY A 29 15.96 -24.08 -5.46
C GLY A 29 16.33 -22.61 -5.24
N LEU A 30 15.39 -21.68 -5.43
CA LEU A 30 15.55 -20.26 -5.12
C LEU A 30 15.25 -19.94 -3.64
N ALA A 31 14.55 -20.84 -2.94
CA ALA A 31 14.11 -20.63 -1.57
C ALA A 31 15.20 -21.01 -0.57
N VAL A 32 15.50 -20.11 0.36
CA VAL A 32 16.43 -20.35 1.47
C VAL A 32 15.64 -20.51 2.77
N LEU A 33 15.84 -21.62 3.48
CA LEU A 33 15.17 -21.89 4.76
C LEU A 33 15.70 -20.92 5.83
N THR A 34 14.83 -20.12 6.45
CA THR A 34 15.22 -19.11 7.45
C THR A 34 14.94 -19.51 8.91
N GLY A 35 14.47 -20.75 9.14
CA GLY A 35 14.01 -21.24 10.45
C GLY A 35 12.48 -21.25 10.56
N GLU A 36 11.93 -21.99 11.53
CA GLU A 36 10.47 -22.13 11.78
C GLU A 36 9.64 -22.64 10.58
N GLY A 37 10.28 -23.30 9.60
CA GLY A 37 9.61 -23.73 8.36
C GLY A 37 9.33 -22.60 7.36
N LYS A 38 9.82 -21.38 7.62
CA LYS A 38 9.68 -20.23 6.72
C LYS A 38 10.78 -20.24 5.65
N HIS A 39 10.40 -19.78 4.47
CA HIS A 39 11.30 -19.68 3.33
C HIS A 39 11.49 -18.21 2.93
N ARG A 40 12.72 -17.85 2.56
CA ARG A 40 13.06 -16.57 1.96
C ARG A 40 13.37 -16.79 0.48
N ILE A 41 12.68 -16.06 -0.38
CA ILE A 41 12.92 -16.06 -1.84
C ILE A 41 13.40 -14.68 -2.25
N GLU A 42 14.39 -14.63 -3.15
CA GLU A 42 14.83 -13.40 -3.79
C GLU A 42 13.87 -13.03 -4.93
N MET A 43 13.09 -11.96 -4.72
CA MET A 43 11.99 -11.60 -5.63
C MET A 43 12.45 -11.28 -7.07
N GLY A 44 13.65 -10.71 -7.26
CA GLY A 44 14.18 -10.44 -8.60
C GLY A 44 14.32 -11.71 -9.44
N LYS A 45 14.92 -12.77 -8.87
CA LYS A 45 15.07 -14.07 -9.54
C LYS A 45 13.74 -14.77 -9.77
N LEU A 46 12.80 -14.64 -8.82
CA LEU A 46 11.46 -15.18 -8.98
C LEU A 46 10.72 -14.51 -10.14
N ARG A 47 10.84 -13.18 -10.27
CA ARG A 47 10.26 -12.44 -11.40
C ARG A 47 10.86 -12.86 -12.74
N GLU A 48 12.18 -12.99 -12.84
CA GLU A 48 12.85 -13.51 -14.04
C GLU A 48 12.31 -14.89 -14.43
N LEU A 49 12.12 -15.77 -13.45
CA LEU A 49 11.58 -17.11 -13.66
C LEU A 49 10.10 -17.08 -14.11
N VAL A 50 9.28 -16.21 -13.51
CA VAL A 50 7.86 -16.04 -13.88
C VAL A 50 7.72 -15.45 -15.29
N SER A 51 8.56 -14.48 -15.65
CA SER A 51 8.60 -13.87 -16.99
C SER A 51 8.95 -14.90 -18.06
N ALA A 52 9.88 -15.82 -17.75
CA ALA A 52 10.31 -16.86 -18.67
C ALA A 52 9.27 -17.98 -18.89
N GLU A 53 8.48 -18.33 -17.86
CA GLU A 53 7.59 -19.50 -17.85
C GLU A 53 6.21 -19.19 -17.22
N PRO A 54 5.40 -18.28 -17.79
CA PRO A 54 4.18 -17.77 -17.16
C PRO A 54 3.07 -18.82 -16.98
N GLU A 55 2.93 -19.76 -17.91
CA GLU A 55 1.92 -20.82 -17.79
C GLU A 55 2.29 -21.82 -16.68
N GLN A 56 3.58 -22.14 -16.55
CA GLN A 56 4.09 -23.02 -15.50
C GLN A 56 3.99 -22.34 -14.14
N CYS A 57 4.19 -21.03 -14.08
CA CYS A 57 3.94 -20.19 -12.90
C CYS A 57 2.51 -20.35 -12.38
N VAL A 58 1.49 -20.16 -13.23
CA VAL A 58 0.08 -20.32 -12.84
C VAL A 58 -0.20 -21.75 -12.36
N ALA A 59 0.30 -22.76 -13.09
CA ALA A 59 0.10 -24.16 -12.73
C ALA A 59 0.74 -24.52 -11.37
N ALA A 60 1.98 -24.07 -11.14
CA ALA A 60 2.69 -24.29 -9.88
C ALA A 60 2.02 -23.56 -8.72
N CYS A 61 1.57 -22.31 -8.93
CA CYS A 61 0.83 -21.53 -7.95
C CYS A 61 -0.44 -22.27 -7.50
N ARG A 62 -1.24 -22.78 -8.45
CA ARG A 62 -2.44 -23.59 -8.16
C ARG A 62 -2.11 -24.86 -7.38
N ALA A 63 -1.05 -25.56 -7.77
CA ALA A 63 -0.60 -26.76 -7.07
C ALA A 63 -0.16 -26.45 -5.62
N TYR A 64 0.53 -25.33 -5.40
CA TYR A 64 0.93 -24.88 -4.06
C TYR A 64 -0.27 -24.51 -3.18
N VAL A 65 -1.28 -23.81 -3.73
CA VAL A 65 -2.54 -23.56 -3.01
C VAL A 65 -3.20 -24.88 -2.64
N GLY A 66 -3.33 -25.83 -3.57
CA GLY A 66 -3.91 -27.15 -3.30
C GLY A 66 -3.19 -27.89 -2.16
N MET A 67 -1.84 -27.94 -2.21
CA MET A 67 -1.05 -28.56 -1.15
C MET A 67 -1.16 -27.84 0.21
N ALA A 68 -1.33 -26.51 0.20
CA ALA A 68 -1.56 -25.72 1.40
C ALA A 68 -2.93 -26.00 2.02
N VAL A 69 -3.98 -25.99 1.20
CA VAL A 69 -5.37 -26.29 1.58
C VAL A 69 -5.50 -27.72 2.13
N ASP A 70 -4.87 -28.68 1.47
CA ASP A 70 -4.84 -30.09 1.91
C ASP A 70 -3.96 -30.32 3.15
N ARG A 71 -3.29 -29.28 3.65
CA ARG A 71 -2.38 -29.30 4.80
C ARG A 71 -1.28 -30.36 4.69
N ILE A 72 -0.76 -30.57 3.49
CA ILE A 72 0.28 -31.55 3.24
C ILE A 72 1.60 -31.05 3.84
N SER A 73 2.13 -31.77 4.83
CA SER A 73 3.47 -31.55 5.39
C SER A 73 3.73 -30.07 5.78
N THR A 74 4.72 -29.41 5.17
CA THR A 74 5.08 -27.99 5.33
C THR A 74 4.11 -27.06 4.59
N TRP A 75 2.81 -27.16 4.89
CA TRP A 75 1.76 -26.43 4.16
C TRP A 75 1.94 -24.91 4.18
N GLN A 76 2.52 -24.35 5.26
CA GLN A 76 2.84 -22.93 5.34
C GLN A 76 3.83 -22.48 4.28
N ALA A 77 4.80 -23.34 3.94
CA ALA A 77 5.79 -23.03 2.89
C ALA A 77 5.11 -22.98 1.52
N TYR A 78 4.19 -23.90 1.25
CA TYR A 78 3.43 -23.90 0.00
C TYR A 78 2.53 -22.67 -0.12
N ALA A 79 1.88 -22.27 0.97
CA ALA A 79 1.08 -21.05 0.97
C ALA A 79 1.95 -19.79 0.74
N GLN A 80 3.13 -19.72 1.37
CA GLN A 80 4.12 -18.67 1.11
C GLN A 80 4.59 -18.65 -0.35
N PHE A 81 4.83 -19.81 -0.96
CA PHE A 81 5.20 -19.90 -2.37
C PHE A 81 4.06 -19.45 -3.29
N ALA A 82 2.83 -19.88 -3.03
CA ALA A 82 1.67 -19.46 -3.81
C ALA A 82 1.52 -17.92 -3.80
N ILE A 83 1.65 -17.30 -2.62
CA ILE A 83 1.62 -15.85 -2.46
C ILE A 83 2.79 -15.19 -3.20
N ALA A 84 4.03 -15.63 -2.97
CA ALA A 84 5.20 -15.02 -3.62
C ALA A 84 5.13 -15.09 -5.15
N ILE A 85 4.64 -16.21 -5.70
CA ILE A 85 4.47 -16.42 -7.14
C ILE A 85 3.38 -15.50 -7.70
N SER A 86 2.22 -15.40 -7.06
CA SER A 86 1.12 -14.57 -7.54
C SER A 86 1.47 -13.07 -7.52
N TRP A 87 2.28 -12.67 -6.54
CA TRP A 87 2.86 -11.33 -6.45
C TRP A 87 3.85 -11.05 -7.57
N ALA A 88 4.77 -11.99 -7.84
CA ALA A 88 5.71 -11.87 -8.95
C ALA A 88 4.98 -11.81 -10.30
N TYR A 89 3.88 -12.57 -10.46
CA TYR A 89 3.05 -12.55 -11.66
C TYR A 89 2.37 -11.20 -11.88
N ARG A 90 1.73 -10.65 -10.84
CA ARG A 90 1.12 -9.31 -10.90
C ARG A 90 2.14 -8.23 -11.24
N ALA A 91 3.33 -8.29 -10.63
CA ALA A 91 4.38 -7.31 -10.88
C ALA A 91 4.95 -7.38 -12.30
N GLU A 92 4.89 -8.54 -12.96
CA GLU A 92 5.44 -8.75 -14.29
C GLU A 92 4.43 -8.48 -15.41
N PHE A 93 3.15 -8.80 -15.18
CA PHE A 93 2.11 -8.73 -16.22
C PHE A 93 1.02 -7.69 -15.94
N GLU A 94 1.11 -6.95 -14.84
CA GLU A 94 0.08 -6.00 -14.37
C GLU A 94 -1.32 -6.64 -14.23
N ASP A 95 -1.35 -7.95 -14.00
CA ASP A 95 -2.57 -8.77 -13.87
C ASP A 95 -2.68 -9.31 -12.43
N ASP A 96 -3.70 -8.86 -11.69
CA ASP A 96 -3.95 -9.26 -10.32
C ASP A 96 -4.88 -10.48 -10.18
N THR A 97 -5.38 -11.04 -11.29
CA THR A 97 -6.32 -12.18 -11.28
C THR A 97 -5.80 -13.36 -10.49
N LEU A 98 -4.51 -13.69 -10.66
CA LEU A 98 -3.88 -14.80 -9.93
C LEU A 98 -3.72 -14.50 -8.44
N MET A 99 -3.42 -13.24 -8.09
CA MET A 99 -3.25 -12.80 -6.71
C MET A 99 -4.59 -12.84 -5.95
N VAL A 100 -5.66 -12.31 -6.56
CA VAL A 100 -7.02 -12.35 -6.01
C VAL A 100 -7.46 -13.80 -5.81
N TRP A 101 -7.29 -14.65 -6.82
CA TRP A 101 -7.65 -16.07 -6.71
C TRP A 101 -6.91 -16.80 -5.58
N VAL A 102 -5.60 -16.56 -5.40
CA VAL A 102 -4.83 -17.16 -4.29
C VAL A 102 -5.35 -16.70 -2.93
N ALA A 103 -5.64 -15.40 -2.79
CA ALA A 103 -6.15 -14.85 -1.54
C ALA A 103 -7.51 -15.46 -1.16
N ASP A 104 -8.45 -15.46 -2.12
CA ASP A 104 -9.80 -16.00 -1.92
C ASP A 104 -9.77 -17.48 -1.54
N GLU A 105 -8.94 -18.29 -2.19
CA GLU A 105 -8.92 -19.73 -1.99
C GLU A 105 -8.27 -20.14 -0.65
N LEU A 106 -7.24 -19.41 -0.22
CA LEU A 106 -6.61 -19.62 1.09
C LEU A 106 -7.54 -19.15 2.22
N GLU A 107 -8.19 -18.00 2.07
CA GLU A 107 -9.16 -17.48 3.04
C GLU A 107 -10.36 -18.42 3.19
N ALA A 108 -10.96 -18.86 2.08
CA ALA A 108 -12.09 -19.80 2.08
C ALA A 108 -11.76 -21.12 2.78
N SER A 109 -10.48 -21.51 2.79
CA SER A 109 -9.97 -22.73 3.42
C SER A 109 -9.52 -22.54 4.87
N GLY A 110 -9.66 -21.33 5.42
CA GLY A 110 -9.20 -20.98 6.78
C GLY A 110 -7.69 -21.08 6.94
N VAL A 111 -6.94 -20.85 5.85
CA VAL A 111 -5.49 -20.85 5.82
C VAL A 111 -5.02 -19.41 5.99
N ASP A 112 -4.81 -19.01 7.24
CA ASP A 112 -4.21 -17.71 7.55
C ASP A 112 -2.68 -17.81 7.41
N VAL A 113 -2.14 -17.07 6.44
CA VAL A 113 -0.70 -17.06 6.17
C VAL A 113 -0.18 -15.68 6.52
N PRO A 114 0.59 -15.53 7.60
CA PRO A 114 1.25 -14.27 7.86
C PRO A 114 2.13 -13.92 6.66
N ALA A 115 2.03 -12.69 6.18
CA ALA A 115 2.85 -12.19 5.09
C ALA A 115 4.33 -12.55 5.36
N PRO A 116 5.08 -13.07 4.37
CA PRO A 116 6.43 -13.55 4.59
C PRO A 116 7.30 -12.46 5.25
N ALA A 117 8.12 -12.84 6.22
CA ALA A 117 9.03 -11.94 6.90
C ALA A 117 10.13 -11.49 5.92
N LEU A 118 9.93 -10.33 5.29
CA LEU A 118 10.86 -9.75 4.33
C LEU A 118 11.93 -8.96 5.08
N SER A 119 13.10 -9.56 5.30
CA SER A 119 14.25 -8.81 5.83
C SER A 119 14.83 -7.91 4.75
N ALA A 120 14.50 -6.62 4.83
CA ALA A 120 15.23 -5.56 4.16
C ALA A 120 16.69 -5.55 4.57
N PRO A 121 17.65 -5.39 3.65
CA PRO A 121 18.95 -4.92 4.05
C PRO A 121 18.73 -3.60 4.80
N VAL A 122 19.19 -3.53 6.04
CA VAL A 122 19.16 -2.31 6.86
C VAL A 122 19.96 -1.26 6.08
N CYS A 123 19.25 -0.41 5.35
CA CYS A 123 19.85 0.69 4.62
C CYS A 123 20.22 1.73 5.68
N LYS A 124 21.45 1.65 6.19
CA LYS A 124 22.06 2.70 6.99
C LYS A 124 22.17 3.93 6.09
N SER A 125 21.19 4.83 6.12
CA SER A 125 21.26 6.11 5.43
C SER A 125 21.95 7.12 6.34
N ASP A 126 23.19 7.46 6.00
CA ASP A 126 23.86 8.66 6.46
C ASP A 126 23.13 9.89 5.89
N GLY A 127 22.42 10.64 6.74
CA GLY A 127 22.05 12.06 6.50
C GLY A 127 20.92 12.36 5.49
N PRO A 128 20.41 13.61 5.52
CA PRO A 128 19.25 14.02 4.74
C PRO A 128 19.58 14.00 3.26
N ALA A 129 18.73 13.35 2.47
CA ALA A 129 18.86 13.27 1.02
C ALA A 129 18.79 14.67 0.40
N ALA A 130 19.94 15.33 0.27
CA ALA A 130 20.16 16.56 -0.49
C ALA A 130 20.23 16.29 -2.01
N GLY A 131 19.44 15.33 -2.50
CA GLY A 131 19.12 15.16 -3.91
C GLY A 131 17.74 15.77 -4.13
N ARG A 132 17.59 16.65 -5.12
CA ARG A 132 16.28 17.23 -5.46
C ARG A 132 15.30 16.11 -5.77
N THR A 133 14.36 15.84 -4.86
CA THR A 133 13.20 15.01 -5.17
C THR A 133 12.44 15.68 -6.31
N GLU A 134 12.26 14.97 -7.42
CA GLU A 134 11.49 15.47 -8.54
C GLU A 134 10.05 15.72 -8.06
N VAL A 135 9.56 16.95 -8.28
CA VAL A 135 8.21 17.31 -7.86
C VAL A 135 7.23 16.71 -8.84
N GLU A 136 6.46 15.76 -8.36
CA GLU A 136 5.36 15.15 -9.07
C GLU A 136 4.11 16.01 -8.91
N HIS A 137 3.53 16.41 -10.05
CA HIS A 137 2.26 17.11 -10.10
C HIS A 137 1.18 16.19 -10.66
N LEU A 138 0.20 15.83 -9.84
CA LEU A 138 -0.95 15.02 -10.21
C LEU A 138 -2.21 15.88 -10.29
N GLU A 139 -2.78 15.98 -11.48
CA GLU A 139 -4.09 16.58 -11.68
C GLU A 139 -5.16 15.48 -11.61
N VAL A 140 -6.13 15.65 -10.71
CA VAL A 140 -7.28 14.74 -10.59
C VAL A 140 -8.31 15.16 -11.62
N ALA A 141 -8.47 14.32 -12.65
CA ALA A 141 -9.41 14.55 -13.74
C ALA A 141 -10.87 14.65 -13.25
N SER A 142 -11.68 15.43 -13.96
CA SER A 142 -13.08 15.67 -13.62
C SER A 142 -13.92 14.38 -13.53
N GLU A 143 -13.58 13.35 -14.31
CA GLU A 143 -14.22 12.04 -14.29
C GLU A 143 -13.96 11.28 -12.97
N LEU A 144 -12.74 11.36 -12.43
CA LEU A 144 -12.39 10.76 -11.13
C LEU A 144 -13.04 11.51 -9.98
N LEU A 145 -13.20 12.83 -10.10
CA LEU A 145 -13.96 13.63 -9.15
C LEU A 145 -15.44 13.25 -9.14
N ALA A 146 -16.04 13.14 -10.34
CA ALA A 146 -17.45 12.78 -10.49
C ALA A 146 -17.78 11.36 -10.00
N SER A 147 -16.89 10.40 -10.26
CA SER A 147 -17.04 9.01 -9.79
C SER A 147 -16.53 8.78 -8.37
N CYS A 148 -15.81 9.76 -7.81
CA CYS A 148 -15.08 9.65 -6.55
C CYS A 148 -14.14 8.42 -6.53
N ASP A 149 -13.45 8.15 -7.65
CA ASP A 149 -12.53 7.03 -7.79
C ASP A 149 -11.10 7.39 -7.33
N ILE A 150 -10.76 6.95 -6.13
CA ILE A 150 -9.45 7.18 -5.50
C ILE A 150 -8.45 6.04 -5.75
N TYR A 151 -8.84 4.99 -6.48
CA TYR A 151 -8.02 3.78 -6.65
C TYR A 151 -6.61 4.08 -7.20
N PRO A 152 -6.42 4.99 -8.18
CA PRO A 152 -5.08 5.34 -8.66
C PRO A 152 -4.14 5.85 -7.56
N PHE A 153 -4.66 6.62 -6.59
CA PHE A 153 -3.86 7.07 -5.45
C PHE A 153 -3.58 5.95 -4.47
N VAL A 154 -4.58 5.10 -4.18
CA VAL A 154 -4.42 3.97 -3.26
C VAL A 154 -3.37 3.00 -3.76
N VAL A 155 -3.41 2.62 -5.04
CA VAL A 155 -2.40 1.72 -5.63
C VAL A 155 -1.00 2.32 -5.51
N ARG A 156 -0.87 3.63 -5.72
CA ARG A 156 0.43 4.28 -5.83
C ARG A 156 1.07 4.61 -4.49
N TYR A 157 0.29 5.08 -3.52
CA TYR A 157 0.76 5.66 -2.25
C TYR A 157 0.42 4.82 -1.02
N SER A 158 -0.36 3.74 -1.15
CA SER A 158 -0.64 2.87 -0.01
C SER A 158 0.55 1.99 0.30
N HIS A 159 0.93 1.91 1.58
CA HIS A 159 1.88 0.91 2.04
C HIS A 159 1.26 -0.50 2.14
N HIS A 160 -0.06 -0.64 2.01
CA HIS A 160 -0.77 -1.93 2.03
C HIS A 160 -0.99 -2.53 0.64
N ALA A 161 -0.98 -1.74 -0.43
CA ALA A 161 -1.44 -2.19 -1.76
C ALA A 161 -0.44 -3.09 -2.50
N LEU A 162 0.84 -3.06 -2.13
CA LEU A 162 1.95 -3.61 -2.91
C LEU A 162 3.15 -4.08 -2.06
N GLY A 163 2.89 -4.69 -0.91
CA GLY A 163 3.82 -5.65 -0.31
C GLY A 163 4.86 -5.01 0.57
N SER A 164 5.07 -5.60 1.74
CA SER A 164 5.99 -5.09 2.75
C SER A 164 7.46 -5.39 2.40
N GLY A 165 7.82 -5.23 1.13
CA GLY A 165 9.15 -5.47 0.61
C GLY A 165 10.10 -4.33 0.94
N PRO A 166 11.41 -4.62 1.06
CA PRO A 166 12.45 -3.61 1.28
C PRO A 166 12.44 -2.52 0.21
N ASP A 167 12.28 -2.95 -1.05
CA ASP A 167 12.29 -2.07 -2.21
C ASP A 167 11.06 -1.15 -2.21
N GLU A 168 9.93 -1.63 -1.69
CA GLU A 168 8.71 -0.84 -1.55
C GLU A 168 8.86 0.23 -0.46
N ILE A 169 9.46 -0.11 0.69
CA ILE A 169 9.80 0.87 1.73
C ILE A 169 10.71 1.96 1.15
N VAL A 170 11.75 1.57 0.39
CA VAL A 170 12.65 2.52 -0.27
C VAL A 170 11.89 3.38 -1.28
N ARG A 171 11.03 2.79 -2.12
CA ARG A 171 10.20 3.51 -3.09
C ARG A 171 9.29 4.53 -2.42
N LEU A 172 8.52 4.12 -1.42
CA LEU A 172 7.60 4.99 -0.69
C LEU A 172 8.36 6.12 0.01
N ARG A 173 9.50 5.83 0.63
CA ARG A 173 10.34 6.86 1.26
C ARG A 173 10.90 7.85 0.24
N GLN A 174 11.29 7.41 -0.95
CA GLN A 174 11.78 8.29 -2.03
C GLN A 174 10.71 9.27 -2.54
N MET A 175 9.43 8.96 -2.37
CA MET A 175 8.31 9.83 -2.71
C MET A 175 7.99 10.87 -1.63
N ARG A 176 8.70 10.85 -0.49
CA ARG A 176 8.48 11.82 0.60
C ARG A 176 8.58 13.24 0.07
N GLY A 177 7.56 14.04 0.39
CA GLY A 177 7.51 15.45 0.03
C GLY A 177 7.66 15.73 -1.47
N SER A 178 7.20 14.84 -2.35
CA SER A 178 7.30 15.00 -3.81
C SER A 178 5.98 15.37 -4.48
N LEU A 179 4.84 15.28 -3.79
CA LEU A 179 3.51 15.31 -4.39
C LEU A 179 2.84 16.70 -4.30
N VAL A 180 2.41 17.21 -5.44
CA VAL A 180 1.43 18.30 -5.56
C VAL A 180 0.17 17.74 -6.22
N ILE A 181 -0.99 17.99 -5.61
CA ILE A 181 -2.30 17.57 -6.16
C ILE A 181 -3.03 18.81 -6.66
N SER A 182 -3.48 18.77 -7.90
CA SER A 182 -4.44 19.72 -8.47
C SER A 182 -5.73 18.99 -8.86
N PHE A 183 -6.78 19.75 -9.13
CA PHE A 183 -8.10 19.24 -9.43
C PHE A 183 -8.63 19.94 -10.68
N ASP A 184 -9.09 19.16 -11.65
CA ASP A 184 -9.69 19.67 -12.88
C ASP A 184 -11.12 20.18 -12.59
N VAL A 185 -11.18 21.41 -12.06
CA VAL A 185 -12.42 22.15 -11.79
C VAL A 185 -12.69 23.07 -12.99
N PRO A 186 -13.95 23.20 -13.46
CA PRO A 186 -14.28 24.10 -14.56
C PRO A 186 -13.74 25.51 -14.33
N GLN A 187 -13.07 26.09 -15.33
CA GLN A 187 -12.43 27.43 -15.22
C GLN A 187 -13.40 28.57 -14.84
N HIS A 188 -14.70 28.36 -14.99
CA HIS A 188 -15.74 29.33 -14.67
C HIS A 188 -16.35 29.13 -13.28
N ASP A 189 -15.92 28.12 -12.53
CA ASP A 189 -16.35 27.91 -11.15
C ASP A 189 -15.73 29.01 -10.27
N PRO A 190 -16.53 29.86 -9.61
CA PRO A 190 -16.01 30.97 -8.79
C PRO A 190 -15.53 30.52 -7.41
N ARG A 191 -15.72 29.24 -7.06
CA ARG A 191 -15.38 28.66 -5.77
C ARG A 191 -13.89 28.33 -5.70
N GLU A 192 -13.34 28.39 -4.50
CA GLU A 192 -12.03 27.80 -4.22
C GLU A 192 -12.12 26.27 -4.32
N VAL A 193 -11.00 25.59 -4.59
CA VAL A 193 -10.95 24.13 -4.75
C VAL A 193 -11.60 23.37 -3.58
N TRP A 194 -11.38 23.82 -2.34
CA TRP A 194 -11.94 23.19 -1.12
C TRP A 194 -13.41 23.53 -0.86
N GLU A 195 -14.02 24.42 -1.65
CA GLU A 195 -15.44 24.74 -1.63
C GLU A 195 -16.24 23.91 -2.65
N VAL A 196 -15.56 23.24 -3.59
CA VAL A 196 -16.19 22.37 -4.61
C VAL A 196 -16.60 21.02 -3.97
N PRO A 197 -17.90 20.67 -3.93
CA PRO A 197 -18.38 19.45 -3.26
C PRO A 197 -17.72 18.16 -3.72
N GLU A 198 -17.49 18.02 -5.02
CA GLU A 198 -16.88 16.85 -5.64
C GLU A 198 -15.43 16.65 -5.17
N VAL A 199 -14.66 17.75 -5.10
CA VAL A 199 -13.29 17.74 -4.56
C VAL A 199 -13.30 17.36 -3.07
N ARG A 200 -14.21 17.94 -2.28
CA ARG A 200 -14.34 17.61 -0.86
C ARG A 200 -14.66 16.14 -0.65
N ALA A 201 -15.64 15.61 -1.40
CA ALA A 201 -16.02 14.20 -1.33
C ALA A 201 -14.84 13.27 -1.70
N TYR A 202 -14.11 13.61 -2.77
CA TYR A 202 -12.91 12.89 -3.19
C TYR A 202 -11.83 12.88 -2.10
N VAL A 203 -11.49 14.06 -1.55
CA VAL A 203 -10.49 14.20 -0.49
C VAL A 203 -10.90 13.51 0.80
N THR A 204 -12.18 13.57 1.20
CA THR A 204 -12.69 12.82 2.35
C THR A 204 -12.50 11.32 2.15
N LYS A 205 -12.91 10.77 1.01
CA LYS A 205 -12.72 9.35 0.70
C LYS A 205 -11.24 8.97 0.69
N LEU A 206 -10.39 9.85 0.16
CA LEU A 206 -8.94 9.67 0.13
C LEU A 206 -8.35 9.68 1.55
N ALA A 207 -8.76 10.60 2.42
CA ALA A 207 -8.32 10.68 3.81
C ALA A 207 -8.75 9.46 4.63
N ASP A 208 -9.95 8.92 4.36
CA ASP A 208 -10.42 7.71 5.05
C ASP A 208 -9.63 6.45 4.64
N ARG A 209 -9.01 6.43 3.45
CA ARG A 209 -8.20 5.29 2.96
C ARG A 209 -6.69 5.47 3.06
N LEU A 210 -6.21 6.71 2.98
CA LEU A 210 -4.81 7.11 3.04
C LEU A 210 -4.68 8.31 4.00
N PRO A 211 -4.93 8.13 5.31
CA PRO A 211 -4.87 9.24 6.26
C PRO A 211 -3.46 9.83 6.40
N TYR A 212 -2.43 9.08 6.00
CA TYR A 212 -1.03 9.50 5.96
C TYR A 212 -0.60 10.14 4.63
N LEU A 213 -1.48 10.31 3.65
CA LEU A 213 -1.13 10.91 2.35
C LEU A 213 -0.35 12.24 2.48
N PRO A 214 -0.62 13.11 3.47
CA PRO A 214 0.17 14.32 3.66
C PRO A 214 1.68 14.11 3.83
N TYR A 215 2.15 12.92 4.20
CA TYR A 215 3.57 12.55 4.19
C TYR A 215 4.24 12.82 2.83
N TYR A 216 3.50 12.64 1.73
CA TYR A 216 4.01 12.83 0.38
C TYR A 216 3.91 14.28 -0.10
N PHE A 217 3.17 15.17 0.59
CA PHE A 217 2.93 16.53 0.10
C PHE A 217 4.21 17.36 0.00
N TYR A 218 4.40 18.04 -1.13
CA TYR A 218 5.50 18.95 -1.34
C TYR A 218 5.41 20.12 -0.34
N PRO A 219 6.45 20.35 0.50
CA PRO A 219 6.36 21.22 1.68
C PRO A 219 6.45 22.73 1.36
N ASP A 220 6.41 23.13 0.10
CA ASP A 220 6.48 24.55 -0.28
C ASP A 220 5.15 25.25 0.03
N PRO A 221 5.15 26.29 0.89
CA PRO A 221 3.94 27.01 1.27
C PRO A 221 3.16 27.60 0.09
N LYS A 222 3.79 27.81 -1.08
CA LYS A 222 3.10 28.32 -2.27
C LYS A 222 1.98 27.40 -2.78
N TYR A 223 2.09 26.09 -2.52
CA TYR A 223 1.05 25.12 -2.91
C TYR A 223 0.05 24.87 -1.78
N ALA A 224 0.44 25.13 -0.53
CA ALA A 224 -0.44 25.02 0.65
C ALA A 224 -1.23 23.68 0.73
N MET A 225 -0.62 22.56 0.30
CA MET A 225 -1.32 21.27 0.17
C MET A 225 -1.94 20.79 1.49
N ALA A 226 -1.23 20.94 2.61
CA ALA A 226 -1.77 20.62 3.93
C ALA A 226 -2.97 21.50 4.31
N GLN A 227 -2.98 22.77 3.91
CA GLN A 227 -4.12 23.66 4.13
C GLN A 227 -5.32 23.24 3.28
N VAL A 228 -5.12 22.95 1.99
CA VAL A 228 -6.19 22.47 1.10
C VAL A 228 -6.80 21.18 1.66
N TRP A 229 -5.95 20.24 2.08
CA TRP A 229 -6.37 18.99 2.73
C TRP A 229 -7.29 19.23 3.92
N ILE A 230 -6.87 20.06 4.88
CA ILE A 230 -7.67 20.38 6.07
C ILE A 230 -8.97 21.10 5.69
N CYS A 231 -8.92 22.04 4.75
CA CYS A 231 -10.11 22.79 4.32
C CYS A 231 -11.17 21.88 3.69
N CYS A 232 -10.74 20.87 2.91
CA CYS A 232 -11.64 19.88 2.34
C CYS A 232 -12.30 18.99 3.41
N LEU A 233 -11.56 18.64 4.48
CA LEU A 233 -12.04 17.77 5.56
C LEU A 233 -12.86 18.48 6.63
N ALA A 234 -12.72 19.80 6.76
CA ALA A 234 -13.41 20.59 7.78
C ALA A 234 -14.94 20.58 7.58
N PRO A 235 -15.77 20.29 8.60
CA PRO A 235 -17.22 20.29 8.44
C PRO A 235 -17.76 21.70 8.15
N PRO A 236 -18.97 21.84 7.57
CA PRO A 236 -19.56 23.15 7.30
C PRO A 236 -19.71 24.04 8.54
N SER A 237 -19.87 23.46 9.73
CA SER A 237 -19.95 24.19 11.00
C SER A 237 -18.68 24.92 11.39
N ALA A 238 -17.52 24.47 10.90
CA ALA A 238 -16.22 25.08 11.18
C ALA A 238 -15.96 26.33 10.33
N TRP A 239 -16.86 26.69 9.41
CA TRP A 239 -16.68 27.80 8.49
C TRP A 239 -17.50 29.02 8.88
N THR A 240 -16.85 30.19 8.91
CA THR A 240 -17.51 31.50 8.98
C THR A 240 -17.11 32.32 7.76
N GLY A 241 -17.97 32.29 6.72
CA GLY A 241 -17.62 32.85 5.42
C GLY A 241 -16.45 32.07 4.80
N LYS A 242 -15.35 32.78 4.48
CA LYS A 242 -14.11 32.17 3.95
C LYS A 242 -13.08 31.81 5.02
N HIS A 243 -13.42 31.96 6.30
CA HIS A 243 -12.52 31.67 7.41
C HIS A 243 -12.85 30.31 8.02
N LEU A 244 -11.84 29.44 8.06
CA LEU A 244 -11.88 28.16 8.76
C LEU A 244 -11.50 28.36 10.23
N ASP A 245 -12.36 27.92 11.14
CA ASP A 245 -12.01 27.75 12.54
C ASP A 245 -11.17 26.49 12.71
N LEU A 246 -9.87 26.67 12.87
CA LEU A 246 -8.93 25.57 13.13
C LEU A 246 -9.12 24.95 14.52
N MET A 247 -9.82 25.62 15.43
CA MET A 247 -10.08 25.12 16.79
C MET A 247 -11.42 24.40 16.90
N ASP A 248 -12.17 24.27 15.81
CA ASP A 248 -13.34 23.38 15.76
C ASP A 248 -12.92 21.95 16.11
N GLU A 249 -13.70 21.30 16.99
CA GLU A 249 -13.39 19.99 17.55
C GLU A 249 -13.18 18.93 16.45
N VAL A 250 -14.00 18.95 15.40
CA VAL A 250 -13.91 17.97 14.30
C VAL A 250 -12.65 18.20 13.48
N VAL A 251 -12.27 19.47 13.25
CA VAL A 251 -11.03 19.82 12.55
C VAL A 251 -9.81 19.36 13.34
N LEU A 252 -9.78 19.63 14.65
CA LEU A 252 -8.71 19.20 15.54
C LEU A 252 -8.57 17.67 15.58
N VAL A 253 -9.67 16.94 15.73
CA VAL A 253 -9.66 15.46 15.77
C VAL A 253 -9.20 14.88 14.43
N ARG A 254 -9.68 15.40 13.29
CA ARG A 254 -9.21 14.96 11.96
C ARG A 254 -7.73 15.23 11.74
N MET A 255 -7.24 16.39 12.19
CA MET A 255 -5.83 16.73 12.15
C MET A 255 -4.99 15.78 13.02
N ALA A 256 -5.46 15.49 14.23
CA ALA A 256 -4.81 14.57 15.15
C ALA A 256 -4.69 13.16 14.57
N HIS A 257 -5.76 12.60 13.99
CA HIS A 257 -5.71 11.31 13.29
C HIS A 257 -4.74 11.31 12.10
N THR A 258 -4.71 12.40 11.33
CA THR A 258 -3.76 12.58 10.23
C THR A 258 -2.33 12.55 10.76
N MET A 259 -2.03 13.33 11.82
CA MET A 259 -0.70 13.36 12.44
C MET A 259 -0.27 11.99 12.98
N ASN A 260 -1.17 11.27 13.66
CA ASN A 260 -0.88 9.93 14.17
C ASN A 260 -0.56 8.96 13.01
N SER A 261 -1.36 8.97 11.95
CA SER A 261 -1.13 8.12 10.77
C SER A 261 0.20 8.45 10.08
N LEU A 262 0.55 9.73 10.04
CA LEU A 262 1.80 10.22 9.48
C LEU A 262 3.00 9.76 10.31
N GLN A 263 2.89 9.82 11.64
CA GLN A 263 3.90 9.32 12.56
C GLN A 263 4.13 7.82 12.38
N VAL A 264 3.07 7.02 12.32
CA VAL A 264 3.16 5.57 12.08
C VAL A 264 3.86 5.27 10.74
N LEU A 265 3.49 5.98 9.67
CA LEU A 265 4.14 5.80 8.37
C LEU A 265 5.62 6.23 8.40
N ALA A 266 5.94 7.37 9.01
CA ALA A 266 7.31 7.86 9.10
C ALA A 266 8.21 6.85 9.85
N GLN A 267 7.72 6.28 10.95
CA GLN A 267 8.42 5.22 11.69
C GLN A 267 8.61 3.97 10.83
N LEU A 268 7.57 3.53 10.12
CA LEU A 268 7.63 2.40 9.20
C LEU A 268 8.70 2.59 8.11
N LEU A 269 8.81 3.81 7.59
CA LEU A 269 9.75 4.17 6.53
C LEU A 269 11.15 4.55 7.06
N GLY A 270 11.37 4.55 8.37
CA GLY A 270 12.66 4.87 9.00
C GLY A 270 13.04 6.35 8.94
N ASP A 271 12.06 7.24 8.89
CA ASP A 271 12.24 8.69 9.04
C ASP A 271 12.00 9.15 10.48
N ASP A 272 12.47 10.36 10.82
CA ASP A 272 12.12 11.02 12.08
C ASP A 272 10.68 11.58 11.99
N PRO A 273 9.71 11.06 12.76
CA PRO A 273 8.33 11.52 12.71
C PRO A 273 8.15 13.01 12.98
N GLU A 274 8.97 13.58 13.87
CA GLU A 274 8.85 14.98 14.26
C GLU A 274 9.31 15.91 13.13
N GLU A 275 10.43 15.57 12.47
CA GLU A 275 10.92 16.29 11.30
C GLU A 275 9.89 16.26 10.16
N VAL A 276 9.29 15.09 9.90
CA VAL A 276 8.26 14.96 8.86
C VAL A 276 7.04 15.80 9.21
N ARG A 277 6.53 15.73 10.45
CA ARG A 277 5.39 16.51 10.92
C ARG A 277 5.61 18.01 10.74
N GLN A 278 6.78 18.51 11.17
CA GLN A 278 7.14 19.93 11.03
C GLN A 278 7.20 20.34 9.55
N SER A 279 7.78 19.49 8.70
CA SER A 279 7.89 19.77 7.26
C SER A 279 6.53 19.82 6.56
N VAL A 280 5.66 18.84 6.81
CA VAL A 280 4.35 18.72 6.13
C VAL A 280 3.42 19.86 6.55
N PHE A 281 3.46 20.24 7.83
CA PHE A 281 2.54 21.22 8.41
C PHE A 281 3.16 22.60 8.59
N ALA A 282 4.30 22.88 7.96
CA ALA A 282 5.02 24.15 8.07
C ALA A 282 4.19 25.39 7.66
N SER A 283 3.17 25.21 6.82
CA SER A 283 2.29 26.30 6.38
C SER A 283 1.16 26.63 7.37
N LEU A 284 1.00 25.85 8.44
CA LEU A 284 -0.08 26.01 9.42
C LEU A 284 0.41 26.76 10.66
N PRO A 285 -0.49 27.41 11.44
CA PRO A 285 -0.11 28.09 12.67
C PRO A 285 0.53 27.12 13.68
N ALA A 286 1.69 27.49 14.23
CA ALA A 286 2.44 26.64 15.16
C ALA A 286 1.61 26.21 16.37
N ASP A 287 0.86 27.14 16.98
CA ASP A 287 0.00 26.86 18.14
C ASP A 287 -1.06 25.79 17.83
N PHE A 288 -1.67 25.85 16.64
CA PHE A 288 -2.62 24.84 16.18
C PHE A 288 -1.95 23.47 16.01
N THR A 289 -0.78 23.42 15.36
CA THR A 289 -0.06 22.16 15.16
C THR A 289 0.42 21.53 16.47
N ALA A 290 0.74 22.34 17.49
CA ALA A 290 1.12 21.86 18.81
C ALA A 290 -0.08 21.25 19.55
N ILE A 291 -1.25 21.90 19.50
CA ILE A 291 -2.49 21.38 20.11
C ILE A 291 -2.90 20.08 19.41
N ALA A 292 -2.95 20.06 18.08
CA ALA A 292 -3.33 18.87 17.32
C ALA A 292 -2.41 17.68 17.60
N ALA A 293 -1.10 17.92 17.76
CA ALA A 293 -0.15 16.86 18.12
C ALA A 293 -0.36 16.35 19.55
N SER A 294 -0.71 17.23 20.48
CA SER A 294 -1.08 16.80 21.84
C SER A 294 -2.33 15.93 21.84
N VAL A 295 -3.32 16.24 20.99
CA VAL A 295 -4.53 15.40 20.83
C VAL A 295 -4.17 14.07 20.15
N ALA A 296 -3.28 14.09 19.16
CA ALA A 296 -2.82 12.87 18.48
C ALA A 296 -2.15 11.89 19.45
N GLN A 297 -1.32 12.40 20.37
CA GLN A 297 -0.69 11.58 21.41
C GLN A 297 -1.75 10.96 22.34
N GLN A 298 -2.76 11.73 22.77
CA GLN A 298 -3.83 11.20 23.61
C GLN A 298 -4.63 10.10 22.91
N ILE A 299 -4.87 10.22 21.60
CA ILE A 299 -5.53 9.17 20.81
C ILE A 299 -4.66 7.90 20.77
N ALA A 300 -3.36 8.06 20.52
CA ALA A 300 -2.43 6.93 20.49
C ALA A 300 -2.35 6.20 21.84
N ASP A 301 -2.31 6.95 22.95
CA ASP A 301 -2.27 6.39 24.30
C ASP A 301 -3.55 5.57 24.61
N LEU A 302 -4.71 6.01 24.11
CA LEU A 302 -5.99 5.28 24.29
C LEU A 302 -6.06 4.00 23.46
N ASP A 303 -5.46 3.99 22.27
CA ASP A 303 -5.42 2.79 21.41
C ASP A 303 -4.51 1.70 22.00
N ASP A 304 -3.41 2.08 22.68
CA ASP A 304 -2.47 1.15 23.33
C ASP A 304 -3.08 0.45 24.56
N GLU A 305 -3.91 1.16 25.34
CA GLU A 305 -4.58 0.59 26.53
C GLU A 305 -5.69 -0.43 26.17
N GLY A 306 -6.12 -0.45 24.90
CA GLY A 306 -7.28 -1.21 24.42
C GLY A 306 -6.98 -2.60 23.87
N THR A 307 -5.72 -3.04 23.84
CA THR A 307 -5.34 -4.43 23.50
C THR A 307 -5.17 -5.24 24.79
N PRO A 308 -6.24 -5.81 25.37
CA PRO A 308 -6.06 -6.81 26.42
C PRO A 308 -5.21 -7.92 25.82
N GLU A 309 -4.07 -8.21 26.45
CA GLU A 309 -3.32 -9.44 26.20
C GLU A 309 -4.33 -10.58 26.34
N GLU A 310 -4.82 -11.13 25.22
CA GLU A 310 -5.50 -12.42 25.22
C GLU A 310 -4.45 -13.43 25.66
N HIS A 311 -4.42 -13.63 26.98
CA HIS A 311 -3.56 -14.57 27.68
C HIS A 311 -3.67 -15.95 27.04
N ALA A 312 -2.59 -16.34 26.36
CA ALA A 312 -2.22 -17.73 26.15
C ALA A 312 -1.43 -18.25 27.36
#